data_AF-K2E990-F1
#
_entry.id   AF-K2E990-F1
#
_cell.length_a   1.000
_cell.length_b   1.000
_cell.length_c   1.000
_cell.angle_alpha   90.00
_cell.angle_beta   90.00
_cell.angle_gamma   90.00
#
_symmetry.space_group_name_H-M   'P 1'
#
loop_
_entity.id
_entity.type
_entity.pdbx_description
1 polymer ?
#
loop_
_entity_poly.entity_id
_entity_poly.type
_entity_poly.pdbx_seq_one_letter_code
_entity_poly.pdbx_strand_id
1 'polypeptide(L)'
;MRFYLTVIAISVAFLAARTPVFASIGVGVGTGKIVVDSVIKPGSIYLLPSIAVTNTGDEASDYTTAPAYHEGQKEKIPPKEWFIFEPKVYYLEPGQTQQVTIKLDIPVNAEPGEYFAYIDATPVKTSSKGGASIGVAAASKLYFKIDPANILEAVYYRIISIWRELQPWSTRALYIAGIIIALIIFRKFFKVQLNVRPKKPLPKDKSDKGKWDSVKELY
;
A
#
# COMPACT_ATOMS: atom_id res chain seq x y z
N MET A 1 70.34 18.46 -3.94
CA MET A 1 69.27 19.15 -3.18
C MET A 1 68.11 19.63 -4.08
N ARG A 2 68.38 20.36 -5.18
CA ARG A 2 67.33 20.82 -6.13
C ARG A 2 66.45 19.69 -6.70
N PHE A 3 67.03 18.55 -7.06
CA PHE A 3 66.30 17.39 -7.60
C PHE A 3 65.27 16.81 -6.62
N TYR A 4 65.64 16.66 -5.34
CA TYR A 4 64.74 16.16 -4.31
C TYR A 4 63.61 17.15 -4.01
N LEU A 5 63.90 18.46 -4.03
CA LEU A 5 62.89 19.51 -3.87
C LEU A 5 61.87 19.50 -5.02
N THR A 6 62.31 19.29 -6.26
CA THR A 6 61.40 19.18 -7.41
C THR A 6 60.53 17.92 -7.34
N VAL A 7 61.08 16.77 -6.92
CA VAL A 7 60.31 15.53 -6.76
C VAL A 7 59.26 15.69 -5.66
N ILE A 8 59.61 16.32 -4.53
CA ILE A 8 58.65 16.62 -3.45
C ILE A 8 57.56 17.56 -3.95
N ALA A 9 57.89 18.62 -4.68
CA ALA A 9 56.91 19.56 -5.21
C ALA A 9 55.92 18.90 -6.18
N ILE A 10 56.40 18.00 -7.05
CA ILE A 10 55.54 17.26 -7.99
C ILE A 10 54.63 16.28 -7.25
N SER A 11 55.15 15.54 -6.28
CA SER A 11 54.34 14.63 -5.46
C SER A 11 53.27 15.37 -4.68
N VAL A 12 53.59 16.53 -4.10
CA VAL A 12 52.60 17.38 -3.40
C VAL A 12 51.55 17.92 -4.37
N ALA A 13 51.94 18.34 -5.58
CA ALA A 13 50.99 18.78 -6.60
C ALA A 13 50.06 17.63 -7.07
N PHE A 14 50.57 16.40 -7.16
CA PHE A 14 49.78 15.24 -7.55
C PHE A 14 48.80 14.80 -6.45
N LEU A 15 49.20 14.88 -5.17
CA LEU A 15 48.28 14.63 -4.04
C LEU A 15 47.23 15.75 -3.87
N ALA A 16 47.55 16.98 -4.29
CA ALA A 16 46.62 18.11 -4.26
C ALA A 16 45.62 18.12 -5.43
N ALA A 17 45.86 17.34 -6.49
CA ALA A 17 44.96 17.23 -7.62
C ALA A 17 43.67 16.51 -7.21
N ARG A 18 42.64 17.28 -6.86
CA ARG A 18 41.28 16.78 -6.67
C ARG A 18 40.71 16.43 -8.05
N THR A 19 40.48 15.15 -8.32
CA THR A 19 39.70 14.75 -9.50
C THR A 19 38.25 15.22 -9.33
N PRO A 20 37.64 15.85 -10.34
CA PRO A 20 36.21 16.13 -10.30
C PRO A 20 35.47 14.79 -10.35
N VAL A 21 34.82 14.43 -9.25
CA VAL A 21 33.84 13.33 -9.23
C VAL A 21 32.53 13.92 -9.73
N PHE A 22 32.12 13.52 -10.94
CA PHE A 22 30.82 13.88 -11.48
C PHE A 22 29.78 12.96 -10.86
N ALA A 23 28.82 13.54 -10.13
CA ALA A 23 27.69 12.79 -9.61
C ALA A 23 26.70 12.53 -10.75
N SER A 24 26.22 11.30 -10.86
CA SER A 24 25.24 10.89 -11.87
C SER A 24 23.91 10.54 -11.20
N ILE A 25 22.79 10.95 -11.81
CA ILE A 25 21.45 10.50 -11.42
C ILE A 25 21.08 9.34 -12.32
N GLY A 26 20.63 8.22 -11.74
CA GLY A 26 20.28 7.01 -12.48
C GLY A 26 19.06 6.33 -11.90
N VAL A 27 18.21 5.76 -12.76
CA VAL A 27 17.03 5.01 -12.34
C VAL A 27 16.96 3.68 -13.09
N GLY A 28 16.65 2.63 -12.36
CA GLY A 28 16.34 1.30 -12.89
C GLY A 28 14.97 0.84 -12.41
N VAL A 29 14.26 0.08 -13.24
CA VAL A 29 13.03 -0.61 -12.86
C VAL A 29 13.23 -2.11 -13.02
N GLY A 30 12.93 -2.87 -11.97
CA GLY A 30 13.21 -4.31 -11.90
C GLY A 30 12.37 -5.16 -12.87
N THR A 31 11.26 -4.63 -13.37
CA THR A 31 10.32 -5.38 -14.23
C THR A 31 10.26 -4.74 -15.61
N GLY A 32 10.63 -5.46 -16.67
CA GLY A 32 10.55 -4.92 -18.05
C GLY A 32 9.14 -4.94 -18.65
N LYS A 33 8.29 -5.89 -18.23
CA LYS A 33 6.94 -6.08 -18.76
C LYS A 33 5.99 -6.62 -17.68
N ILE A 34 4.80 -6.03 -17.60
CA ILE A 34 3.68 -6.44 -16.76
C ILE A 34 2.55 -6.79 -17.72
N VAL A 35 2.15 -8.06 -17.74
CA VAL A 35 0.98 -8.53 -18.48
C VAL A 35 -0.07 -8.94 -17.47
N VAL A 36 -1.25 -8.33 -17.56
CA VAL A 36 -2.38 -8.70 -16.72
C VAL A 36 -3.19 -9.76 -17.46
N ASP A 37 -2.96 -11.02 -17.11
CA ASP A 37 -3.65 -12.17 -17.72
C ASP A 37 -5.09 -12.36 -17.20
N SER A 38 -5.45 -11.67 -16.12
CA SER A 38 -6.80 -11.75 -15.55
C SER A 38 -7.78 -10.85 -16.30
N VAL A 39 -9.01 -11.35 -16.49
CA VAL A 39 -10.12 -10.58 -17.06
C VAL A 39 -10.41 -9.36 -16.19
N ILE A 40 -10.26 -8.17 -16.75
CA ILE A 40 -10.59 -6.92 -16.06
C ILE A 40 -11.95 -6.42 -16.54
N LYS A 41 -12.86 -6.16 -15.60
CA LYS A 41 -14.19 -5.61 -15.88
C LYS A 41 -14.23 -4.11 -15.57
N PRO A 42 -14.97 -3.30 -16.36
CA PRO A 42 -15.25 -1.91 -16.02
C PRO A 42 -15.75 -1.74 -14.59
N GLY A 43 -15.37 -0.65 -13.93
CA GLY A 43 -15.70 -0.37 -12.52
C GLY A 43 -14.76 -1.03 -11.50
N SER A 44 -13.89 -1.96 -11.91
CA SER A 44 -13.04 -2.70 -10.98
C SER A 44 -11.83 -1.88 -10.51
N ILE A 45 -11.42 -2.09 -9.25
CA ILE A 45 -10.13 -1.64 -8.73
C ILE A 45 -9.21 -2.86 -8.71
N TYR A 46 -8.12 -2.80 -9.46
CA TYR A 46 -7.20 -3.93 -9.62
C TYR A 46 -5.81 -3.60 -9.06
N LEU A 47 -5.23 -4.53 -8.31
CA LEU A 47 -3.87 -4.40 -7.79
C LEU A 47 -2.89 -5.03 -8.79
N LEU A 48 -2.06 -4.19 -9.42
CA LEU A 48 -1.02 -4.67 -10.33
C LEU A 48 0.19 -5.19 -9.53
N PRO A 49 1.04 -6.03 -10.14
CA PRO A 49 2.33 -6.40 -9.57
C PRO A 49 3.13 -5.14 -9.20
N SER A 50 3.67 -5.11 -7.98
CA SER A 50 4.54 -4.02 -7.56
C SER A 50 5.82 -4.00 -8.39
N ILE A 51 6.33 -2.80 -8.65
CA ILE A 51 7.59 -2.62 -9.35
C ILE A 51 8.68 -2.20 -8.37
N ALA A 52 9.88 -2.73 -8.59
CA ALA A 52 11.07 -2.31 -7.87
C ALA A 52 11.70 -1.14 -8.61
N VAL A 53 11.83 0.01 -7.96
CA VAL A 53 12.54 1.18 -8.50
C VAL A 53 13.85 1.34 -7.75
N THR A 54 14.96 1.33 -8.46
CA THR A 54 16.32 1.39 -7.89
C THR A 54 17.02 2.64 -8.36
N ASN A 55 17.67 3.36 -7.43
CA ASN A 55 18.60 4.43 -7.80
C ASN A 55 19.91 3.78 -8.26
N THR A 56 20.17 3.83 -9.55
CA THR A 56 21.40 3.28 -10.16
C THR A 56 22.49 4.33 -10.33
N GLY A 57 22.24 5.58 -9.93
CA GLY A 57 23.20 6.66 -9.94
C GLY A 57 24.01 6.75 -8.64
N ASP A 58 24.86 7.76 -8.58
CA ASP A 58 25.75 8.06 -7.45
C ASP A 58 25.23 9.21 -6.57
N GLU A 59 24.11 9.83 -6.97
CA GLU A 59 23.47 10.92 -6.25
C GLU A 59 22.14 10.47 -5.63
N ALA A 60 21.95 10.79 -4.34
CA ALA A 60 20.69 10.57 -3.66
C ALA A 60 19.62 11.57 -4.14
N SER A 61 18.41 11.09 -4.43
CA SER A 61 17.37 11.92 -5.03
C SER A 61 15.96 11.44 -4.68
N ASP A 62 15.00 12.31 -4.94
CA ASP A 62 13.58 11.98 -4.91
C ASP A 62 13.15 11.42 -6.26
N TYR A 63 12.35 10.37 -6.25
CA TYR A 63 11.83 9.69 -7.43
C TYR A 63 10.31 9.66 -7.41
N THR A 64 9.72 9.56 -8.59
CA THR A 64 8.27 9.39 -8.77
C THR A 64 7.99 8.41 -9.90
N THR A 65 6.80 7.82 -9.87
CA THR A 65 6.34 6.85 -10.87
C THR A 65 5.04 7.35 -11.47
N ALA A 66 4.94 7.32 -12.81
CA ALA A 66 3.77 7.77 -13.54
C ALA A 66 3.57 6.98 -14.85
N PRO A 67 2.34 6.92 -15.37
CA PRO A 67 2.11 6.37 -16.70
C PRO A 67 2.63 7.33 -17.78
N ALA A 68 3.33 6.76 -18.76
CA ALA A 68 3.80 7.42 -19.97
C ALA A 68 3.23 6.71 -21.22
N TYR A 69 3.13 7.46 -22.31
CA TYR A 69 2.49 7.01 -23.55
C TYR A 69 3.38 7.34 -24.75
N HIS A 70 3.25 6.56 -25.81
CA HIS A 70 3.95 6.80 -27.07
C HIS A 70 2.95 7.23 -28.15
N GLU A 71 3.35 8.18 -28.99
CA GLU A 71 2.54 8.59 -30.13
C GLU A 71 2.41 7.44 -31.14
N GLY A 72 1.19 7.19 -31.63
CA GLY A 72 0.94 6.14 -32.61
C GLY A 72 0.86 4.71 -32.05
N GLN A 73 0.71 4.54 -30.73
CA GLN A 73 0.39 3.22 -30.15
C GLN A 73 -0.95 2.69 -30.70
N LYS A 74 -1.02 1.37 -30.96
CA LYS A 74 -2.20 0.73 -31.57
C LYS A 74 -3.31 0.52 -30.54
N GLU A 75 -2.91 0.20 -29.31
CA GLU A 75 -3.77 -0.07 -28.18
C GLU A 75 -4.33 1.21 -27.56
N LYS A 76 -5.44 1.10 -26.85
CA LYS A 76 -6.08 2.25 -26.19
C LYS A 76 -5.16 2.83 -25.11
N ILE A 77 -5.16 4.16 -25.00
CA ILE A 77 -4.43 4.90 -23.99
C ILE A 77 -5.29 4.97 -22.72
N PRO A 78 -4.88 4.33 -21.61
CA PRO A 78 -5.61 4.47 -20.35
C PRO A 78 -5.35 5.86 -19.75
N PRO A 79 -6.37 6.60 -19.30
CA PRO A 79 -6.22 7.86 -18.59
C PRO A 79 -5.28 7.77 -17.39
N LYS A 80 -4.52 8.84 -17.11
CA LYS A 80 -3.52 8.86 -16.02
C LYS A 80 -4.16 8.68 -14.65
N GLU A 81 -5.40 9.15 -14.52
CA GLU A 81 -6.21 9.16 -13.31
C GLU A 81 -6.60 7.74 -12.88
N TRP A 82 -6.52 6.76 -13.78
CA TRP A 82 -6.75 5.36 -13.44
C TRP A 82 -5.60 4.78 -12.62
N PHE A 83 -4.43 5.40 -12.62
CA PHE A 83 -3.25 4.87 -11.95
C PHE A 83 -3.03 5.54 -10.60
N ILE A 84 -2.96 4.73 -9.56
CA ILE A 84 -2.66 5.17 -8.20
C ILE A 84 -1.37 4.48 -7.77
N PHE A 85 -0.34 5.29 -7.49
CA PHE A 85 0.98 4.82 -7.06
C PHE A 85 1.18 5.07 -5.57
N GLU A 86 1.68 4.06 -4.87
CA GLU A 86 1.97 4.11 -3.44
C GLU A 86 3.36 3.51 -3.17
N PRO A 87 4.35 4.31 -2.72
CA PRO A 87 4.32 5.76 -2.49
C PRO A 87 4.33 6.57 -3.81
N LYS A 88 3.78 7.79 -3.77
CA LYS A 88 3.76 8.72 -4.94
C LYS A 88 5.13 9.35 -5.23
N VAL A 89 5.82 9.74 -4.17
CA VAL A 89 7.17 10.29 -4.18
C VAL A 89 7.95 9.61 -3.07
N TYR A 90 9.18 9.24 -3.36
CA TYR A 90 10.04 8.50 -2.43
C TYR A 90 11.50 8.88 -2.65
N TYR A 91 12.25 8.92 -1.57
CA TYR A 91 13.66 9.26 -1.57
C TYR A 91 14.50 7.98 -1.62
N LEU A 92 15.54 7.98 -2.47
CA LEU A 92 16.45 6.84 -2.65
C LEU A 92 17.91 7.30 -2.61
N GLU A 93 18.68 6.68 -1.72
CA GLU A 93 20.13 6.70 -1.73
C GLU A 93 20.69 5.88 -2.92
N PRO A 94 21.94 6.13 -3.36
CA PRO A 94 22.61 5.30 -4.37
C PRO A 94 22.54 3.80 -4.06
N GLY A 95 22.09 2.99 -5.01
CA GLY A 95 21.91 1.54 -4.87
C GLY A 95 20.68 1.11 -4.08
N GLN A 96 19.92 2.04 -3.48
CA GLN A 96 18.70 1.72 -2.75
C GLN A 96 17.54 1.41 -3.71
N THR A 97 16.70 0.47 -3.30
CA THR A 97 15.50 0.06 -4.04
C THR A 97 14.23 0.32 -3.22
N GLN A 98 13.20 0.85 -3.87
CA GLN A 98 11.86 1.04 -3.32
C GLN A 98 10.85 0.20 -4.09
N GLN A 99 10.00 -0.52 -3.37
CA GLN A 99 8.83 -1.17 -3.95
C GLN A 99 7.70 -0.15 -4.11
N VAL A 100 7.21 0.02 -5.34
CA VAL A 100 6.07 0.88 -5.66
C VAL A 100 4.87 0.00 -5.97
N THR A 101 3.82 0.16 -5.19
CA THR A 101 2.53 -0.48 -5.41
C THR A 101 1.73 0.32 -6.43
N ILE A 102 1.09 -0.38 -7.36
CA ILE A 102 0.31 0.23 -8.43
C ILE A 102 -1.11 -0.33 -8.36
N LYS A 103 -2.08 0.56 -8.14
CA LYS A 103 -3.51 0.23 -8.25
C LYS A 103 -4.06 0.85 -9.53
N LEU A 104 -4.87 0.07 -10.23
CA LEU A 104 -5.57 0.47 -11.43
C LEU A 104 -7.06 0.63 -11.09
N ASP A 105 -7.50 1.88 -10.95
CA ASP A 105 -8.88 2.27 -10.69
C ASP A 105 -9.64 2.50 -12.00
N ILE A 106 -10.41 1.50 -12.43
CA ILE A 106 -11.11 1.56 -13.72
C ILE A 106 -12.53 2.06 -13.50
N PRO A 107 -12.95 3.11 -14.22
CA PRO A 107 -14.28 3.66 -14.07
C PRO A 107 -15.32 2.75 -14.73
N VAL A 108 -16.59 2.93 -14.36
CA VAL A 108 -17.71 2.11 -14.86
C VAL A 108 -17.99 2.31 -16.35
N ASN A 109 -17.59 3.45 -16.91
CA ASN A 109 -17.74 3.81 -18.31
C ASN A 109 -16.48 3.54 -19.15
N ALA A 110 -15.53 2.76 -18.63
CA ALA A 110 -14.34 2.39 -19.37
C ALA A 110 -14.72 1.62 -20.64
N GLU A 111 -14.11 1.99 -21.77
CA GLU A 111 -14.35 1.33 -23.03
C GLU A 111 -13.71 -0.08 -23.04
N PRO A 112 -14.39 -1.11 -23.54
CA PRO A 112 -13.79 -2.42 -23.72
C PRO A 112 -12.67 -2.38 -24.77
N GLY A 113 -11.64 -3.19 -24.57
CA GLY A 113 -10.53 -3.34 -25.51
C GLY A 113 -9.17 -3.58 -24.84
N GLU A 114 -8.15 -3.64 -25.68
CA GLU A 114 -6.75 -3.79 -25.27
C GLU A 114 -6.17 -2.40 -24.95
N TYR A 115 -5.55 -2.28 -23.78
CA TYR A 115 -4.92 -1.07 -23.27
C TYR A 115 -3.43 -1.27 -23.09
N PHE A 116 -2.69 -0.19 -23.33
CA PHE A 116 -1.24 -0.17 -23.17
C PHE A 116 -0.77 1.13 -22.54
N ALA A 117 0.15 1.01 -21.58
CA ALA A 117 0.86 2.14 -20.99
C ALA A 117 2.28 1.73 -20.62
N TYR A 118 3.20 2.69 -20.58
CA TYR A 118 4.48 2.53 -19.92
C TYR A 118 4.34 3.01 -18.48
N ILE A 119 4.83 2.24 -17.52
CA ILE A 119 4.97 2.69 -16.14
C ILE A 119 6.40 3.20 -15.98
N ASP A 120 6.55 4.51 -15.97
CA ASP A 120 7.85 5.17 -16.00
C ASP A 120 8.24 5.60 -14.59
N ALA A 121 9.51 5.39 -14.23
CA ALA A 121 10.10 5.88 -12.99
C ALA A 121 11.16 6.92 -13.33
N THR A 122 11.03 8.10 -12.73
CA THR A 122 11.88 9.26 -13.04
C THR A 122 12.30 10.00 -11.77
N PRO A 123 13.51 10.57 -11.72
CA PRO A 123 13.90 11.48 -10.65
C PRO A 123 13.06 12.77 -10.73
N VAL A 124 12.63 13.28 -9.57
CA VAL A 124 11.88 14.53 -9.43
C VAL A 124 12.79 15.75 -9.66
N LYS A 125 14.09 15.63 -9.33
CA LYS A 125 15.09 16.66 -9.56
C LYS A 125 15.74 16.47 -10.93
N THR A 126 15.65 17.46 -11.82
CA THR A 126 16.58 17.63 -12.94
C THR A 126 17.91 18.15 -12.40
N SER A 127 19.03 17.44 -12.66
CA SER A 127 20.37 17.77 -12.16
C SER A 127 20.67 19.27 -12.16
N SER A 128 21.00 19.83 -10.99
CA SER A 128 21.23 21.27 -10.80
C SER A 128 22.63 21.75 -11.20
N LYS A 129 23.43 20.93 -11.87
CA LYS A 129 24.84 21.26 -12.20
C LYS A 129 25.16 21.09 -13.68
N GLY A 130 24.76 22.08 -14.48
CA GLY A 130 25.51 22.62 -15.63
C GLY A 130 26.01 21.71 -16.76
N GLY A 131 25.70 20.41 -16.75
CA GLY A 131 25.97 19.47 -17.84
C GLY A 131 24.68 19.10 -18.56
N ALA A 132 24.78 18.64 -19.81
CA ALA A 132 23.64 18.14 -20.57
C ALA A 132 22.93 17.01 -19.79
N SER A 133 21.81 17.31 -19.14
CA SER A 133 21.03 16.32 -18.41
C SER A 133 20.12 15.59 -19.41
N ILE A 134 20.53 14.42 -19.86
CA ILE A 134 19.59 13.48 -20.49
C ILE A 134 18.71 12.98 -19.35
N GLY A 135 17.40 13.23 -19.41
CA GLY A 135 16.46 12.72 -18.41
C GLY A 135 16.59 11.20 -18.34
N VAL A 136 17.10 10.67 -17.22
CA VAL A 136 17.23 9.23 -17.02
C VAL A 136 15.88 8.73 -16.52
N ALA A 137 15.25 7.88 -17.31
CA ALA A 137 13.95 7.30 -17.05
C ALA A 137 14.02 5.79 -17.33
N ALA A 138 13.34 5.00 -16.51
CA ALA A 138 13.24 3.56 -16.69
C ALA A 138 11.77 3.16 -16.64
N ALA A 139 11.34 2.42 -17.67
CA ALA A 139 9.93 2.14 -17.90
C ALA A 139 9.64 0.64 -17.98
N SER A 140 8.53 0.23 -17.34
CA SER A 140 7.91 -1.09 -17.51
C SER A 140 6.77 -1.01 -18.52
N LYS A 141 6.67 -1.98 -19.44
CA LYS A 141 5.51 -2.08 -20.34
C LYS A 141 4.32 -2.72 -19.63
N LEU A 142 3.18 -2.05 -19.56
CA LEU A 142 1.94 -2.59 -19.00
C LEU A 142 0.93 -2.89 -20.11
N TYR A 143 0.48 -4.14 -20.17
CA TYR A 143 -0.59 -4.59 -21.06
C TYR A 143 -1.75 -5.16 -20.24
N PHE A 144 -2.97 -4.70 -20.54
CA PHE A 144 -4.19 -5.25 -19.96
C PHE A 144 -5.38 -5.11 -20.88
N LYS A 145 -6.39 -5.96 -20.67
CA LYS A 145 -7.63 -5.99 -21.45
C LYS A 145 -8.82 -5.70 -20.58
N ILE A 146 -9.68 -4.78 -21.03
CA ILE A 146 -11.00 -4.55 -20.46
C ILE A 146 -12.03 -5.31 -21.28
N ASP A 147 -12.73 -6.23 -20.62
CA ASP A 147 -13.81 -6.99 -21.23
C ASP A 147 -15.09 -6.17 -21.34
N PRO A 148 -15.96 -6.46 -22.32
CA PRO A 148 -17.29 -5.85 -22.37
C PRO A 148 -18.09 -6.21 -21.12
N ALA A 149 -18.79 -5.21 -20.57
CA ALA A 149 -19.70 -5.36 -19.46
C ALA A 149 -20.91 -4.43 -19.66
N ASN A 150 -22.07 -4.86 -19.16
CA ASN A 150 -23.25 -4.02 -19.13
C ASN A 150 -23.11 -2.95 -18.02
N ILE A 151 -23.87 -1.85 -18.10
CA ILE A 151 -23.83 -0.77 -17.09
C ILE A 151 -24.12 -1.32 -15.68
N LEU A 152 -25.09 -2.22 -15.53
CA LEU A 152 -25.41 -2.85 -14.24
C LEU A 152 -24.25 -3.71 -13.71
N GLU A 153 -23.57 -4.42 -14.60
CA GLU A 153 -22.41 -5.25 -14.26
C GLU A 153 -21.23 -4.38 -13.84
N ALA A 154 -20.97 -3.29 -14.56
CA ALA A 154 -19.93 -2.32 -14.22
C ALA A 154 -20.16 -1.67 -12.84
N VAL A 155 -21.41 -1.27 -12.54
CA VAL A 155 -21.78 -0.73 -11.22
C VAL A 155 -21.63 -1.80 -10.13
N TYR A 156 -22.01 -3.05 -10.40
CA TYR A 156 -21.82 -4.16 -9.48
C TYR A 156 -20.34 -4.38 -9.13
N TYR A 157 -19.46 -4.42 -10.14
CA TYR A 157 -18.02 -4.54 -9.91
C TYR A 157 -17.42 -3.34 -9.20
N ARG A 158 -17.94 -2.13 -9.43
CA ARG A 158 -17.55 -0.92 -8.67
C ARG A 158 -17.83 -1.05 -7.19
N ILE A 159 -19.06 -1.43 -6.84
CA ILE A 159 -19.48 -1.60 -5.44
C ILE A 159 -18.63 -2.68 -4.76
N ILE A 160 -18.44 -3.82 -5.43
CA ILE A 160 -17.66 -4.93 -4.88
C ILE A 160 -16.19 -4.56 -4.71
N SER A 161 -15.60 -3.87 -5.68
CA SER A 161 -14.19 -3.49 -5.62
C SER A 161 -13.93 -2.52 -4.47
N ILE A 162 -14.79 -1.52 -4.29
CA ILE A 162 -14.73 -0.61 -3.13
C ILE A 162 -14.92 -1.39 -1.83
N TRP A 163 -15.87 -2.33 -1.78
CA TRP A 163 -16.11 -3.16 -0.61
C TRP A 163 -14.88 -3.99 -0.23
N ARG A 164 -14.17 -4.54 -1.22
CA ARG A 164 -12.92 -5.31 -1.05
C ARG A 164 -11.76 -4.42 -0.58
N GLU A 165 -11.62 -3.22 -1.14
CA GLU A 165 -10.59 -2.25 -0.70
C GLU A 165 -10.80 -1.84 0.77
N LEU A 166 -12.05 -1.72 1.22
CA LEU A 166 -12.42 -1.39 2.61
C LEU A 166 -12.33 -2.58 3.58
N GLN A 167 -11.91 -3.77 3.14
CA GLN A 167 -11.66 -4.88 4.05
C GLN A 167 -10.49 -4.54 4.98
N PRO A 168 -10.56 -4.89 6.28
CA PRO A 168 -11.56 -5.74 6.93
C PRO A 168 -12.74 -4.97 7.58
N TRP A 169 -12.84 -3.65 7.43
CA TRP A 169 -13.85 -2.85 8.14
C TRP A 169 -15.26 -3.12 7.63
N SER A 170 -15.41 -3.32 6.32
CA SER A 170 -16.72 -3.55 5.70
C SER A 170 -17.35 -4.89 6.15
N THR A 171 -16.56 -5.96 6.31
CA THR A 171 -17.04 -7.23 6.90
C THR A 171 -17.42 -7.08 8.37
N ARG A 172 -16.59 -6.41 9.17
CA ARG A 172 -16.90 -6.15 10.59
C ARG A 172 -18.20 -5.36 10.75
N ALA A 173 -18.42 -4.35 9.89
CA ALA A 173 -19.64 -3.55 9.89
C ALA A 173 -20.89 -4.41 9.60
N LEU A 174 -20.83 -5.34 8.65
CA LEU A 174 -21.95 -6.27 8.38
C LEU A 174 -22.26 -7.16 9.58
N TYR A 175 -21.24 -7.72 10.24
CA TYR A 175 -21.45 -8.54 11.44
C TYR A 175 -22.12 -7.73 12.56
N ILE A 176 -21.67 -6.49 12.81
CA ILE A 176 -22.26 -5.61 13.81
C ILE A 176 -23.71 -5.26 13.46
N ALA A 177 -23.98 -4.89 12.20
CA ALA A 177 -25.34 -4.59 11.73
C ALA A 177 -26.27 -5.81 11.89
N GLY A 178 -25.79 -7.02 11.55
CA GLY A 178 -26.52 -8.26 11.75
C GLY A 178 -26.87 -8.52 13.22
N ILE A 179 -25.92 -8.30 14.14
CA ILE A 179 -26.15 -8.43 15.59
C ILE A 179 -27.19 -7.42 16.07
N ILE A 180 -27.12 -6.16 15.63
CA ILE A 180 -28.07 -5.12 16.00
C ILE A 180 -29.49 -5.48 15.53
N ILE A 181 -29.62 -5.92 14.27
CA ILE A 181 -30.92 -6.36 13.71
C ILE A 181 -31.46 -7.56 14.50
N ALA A 182 -30.62 -8.54 14.81
CA ALA A 182 -31.00 -9.69 15.62
C ALA A 182 -31.48 -9.27 17.03
N LEU A 183 -30.80 -8.31 17.67
CA LEU A 183 -31.22 -7.77 18.97
C LEU A 183 -32.54 -6.99 18.90
N ILE A 184 -32.78 -6.22 17.83
CA ILE A 184 -34.04 -5.50 17.61
C ILE A 184 -35.19 -6.49 17.41
N ILE A 185 -35.00 -7.51 16.57
CA ILE A 185 -35.99 -8.57 16.35
C ILE A 185 -36.23 -9.33 17.65
N PHE A 186 -35.17 -9.73 18.36
CA PHE A 186 -35.28 -10.42 19.65
C PHE A 186 -36.07 -9.59 20.66
N ARG A 187 -35.77 -8.29 20.79
CA ARG A 187 -36.55 -7.38 21.66
C ARG A 187 -38.00 -7.20 21.22
N LYS A 188 -38.27 -7.23 19.92
CA LYS A 188 -39.63 -7.05 19.38
C LYS A 188 -40.51 -8.29 19.60
N PHE A 189 -39.95 -9.49 19.47
CA PHE A 189 -40.71 -10.74 19.53
C PHE A 189 -40.64 -11.44 20.90
N PHE A 190 -39.55 -11.27 21.66
CA PHE A 190 -39.39 -11.84 22.99
C PHE A 190 -39.61 -10.76 24.04
N LYS A 191 -40.86 -10.62 24.51
CA LYS A 191 -41.12 -9.96 25.80
C LYS A 191 -40.60 -10.87 26.91
N VAL A 192 -39.31 -10.78 27.21
CA VAL A 192 -38.69 -11.56 28.28
C VAL A 192 -39.28 -11.08 29.61
N GLN A 193 -40.27 -11.80 30.12
CA GLN A 193 -40.78 -11.63 31.48
C GLN A 193 -39.75 -12.24 32.43
N LEU A 194 -38.75 -11.44 32.83
CA LEU A 194 -37.82 -11.82 33.91
C LEU A 194 -38.57 -11.78 35.25
N ASN A 195 -39.24 -12.88 35.59
CA ASN A 195 -39.83 -13.06 36.91
C ASN A 195 -38.71 -13.43 37.89
N VAL A 196 -38.01 -12.43 38.41
CA VAL A 196 -36.98 -12.62 39.44
C VAL A 196 -37.70 -12.94 40.75
N ARG A 197 -37.89 -14.23 41.05
CA ARG A 197 -38.36 -14.66 42.36
C ARG A 197 -37.31 -14.27 43.40
N PRO A 198 -37.63 -13.43 44.41
CA PRO A 198 -36.68 -13.17 45.48
C PRO A 198 -36.34 -14.48 46.19
N LYS A 199 -35.05 -14.75 46.33
CA LYS A 199 -34.50 -15.95 46.98
C LYS A 199 -35.07 -16.01 48.41
N LYS A 200 -35.81 -17.07 48.75
CA LYS A 200 -36.31 -17.29 50.12
C LYS A 200 -35.13 -17.19 51.09
N PRO A 201 -35.23 -16.43 52.19
CA PRO A 201 -34.18 -16.39 53.20
C PRO A 201 -33.96 -17.79 53.78
N LEU A 202 -32.70 -18.20 53.91
CA LEU A 202 -32.30 -19.49 54.48
C LEU A 202 -32.81 -19.62 55.93
N PRO A 203 -33.25 -20.82 56.38
CA PRO A 203 -33.67 -21.03 57.77
C PRO A 203 -32.50 -20.73 58.71
N LYS A 204 -32.74 -19.97 59.78
CA LYS A 204 -31.76 -19.76 60.86
C LYS A 204 -31.44 -21.10 61.51
N ASP A 205 -30.20 -21.55 61.38
CA ASP A 205 -29.66 -22.70 62.10
C ASP A 205 -29.70 -22.41 63.62
N LYS A 206 -30.34 -23.31 64.38
CA LYS A 206 -30.45 -23.27 65.84
C LYS A 206 -29.47 -24.27 66.50
N SER A 207 -28.29 -24.48 65.92
CA SER A 207 -27.32 -25.47 66.40
C SER A 207 -26.16 -24.92 67.25
N ASP A 208 -26.21 -23.69 67.75
CA ASP A 208 -25.04 -23.07 68.43
C ASP A 208 -25.28 -22.62 69.88
N LYS A 209 -26.28 -23.21 70.56
CA LYS A 209 -26.59 -22.89 71.98
C LYS A 209 -26.23 -23.98 72.99
N GLY A 210 -25.64 -25.10 72.57
CA GLY A 210 -25.34 -26.24 73.47
C GLY A 210 -23.85 -26.55 73.67
N LYS A 211 -22.92 -25.82 73.04
CA LYS A 211 -21.51 -26.23 72.97
C LYS A 211 -20.58 -25.57 74.00
N TRP A 212 -21.07 -24.62 74.80
CA TRP A 212 -20.22 -23.83 75.70
C TRP A 212 -20.32 -24.20 77.19
N ASP A 213 -21.26 -25.06 77.59
CA ASP A 213 -21.41 -25.45 79.00
C ASP A 213 -20.48 -26.60 79.43
N SER A 214 -19.90 -27.34 78.50
CA SER A 214 -19.02 -28.49 78.79
C SER A 214 -17.53 -28.15 78.93
N VAL A 215 -17.14 -26.88 78.78
CA VAL A 215 -15.72 -26.45 78.83
C VAL A 215 -15.34 -25.89 80.21
N LYS A 216 -16.29 -25.77 81.16
CA LYS A 216 -16.03 -25.18 82.48
C LYS A 216 -15.65 -26.17 83.59
N GLU A 217 -15.59 -27.48 83.33
CA GLU A 217 -15.25 -28.49 84.36
C GLU A 217 -13.83 -29.06 84.27
N LEU A 218 -12.92 -28.48 83.47
CA LEU A 218 -11.58 -29.04 83.29
C LEU A 218 -10.38 -28.12 83.58
N TYR A 219 -10.58 -27.00 84.29
CA TYR A 219 -9.46 -26.24 84.89
C TYR A 219 -9.85 -25.59 86.22
#